data_AF-A0A842RFB4-F1
#
_entry.id   AF-A0A842RFB4-F1
#
_cell.length_a   1.000
_cell.length_b   1.000
_cell.length_c   1.000
_cell.angle_alpha   90.00
_cell.angle_beta   90.00
_cell.angle_gamma   90.00
#
_symmetry.space_group_name_H-M   'P 1'
#
loop_
_entity.id
_entity.type
_entity.pdbx_description
1 polymer ?
#
loop_
_entity_poly.entity_id
_entity_poly.type
_entity_poly.pdbx_seq_one_letter_code
_entity_poly.pdbx_strand_id
1 'polypeptide(L)'
;MKRLQKNTLIPLLLVVATLVMQLNFGSMKFIPTTGFKHEKPIVIFDVAHQQYFNHTHMQEALQMVEDQYGIDVYLNKENFTLTNLRGADLLILPSPYFQLPASEIVTPFDQQVLIEFLGDGGSILFLSNPFFFEKNMRNFSGHNTAMDRFMNIGTALAFSGAQNVLMDDFNYQYNDERFLSLNSTYFQTDHAIITGFPEDEPVEELLAYSTGIGREIPGELVVNTPSTTYKLDSEGTVEQGSVYNHTIIASSTSGGNGRTIACGSAIMFSDLVIPSTNSTRWIDVKDNKQLFKNMVSWLLFETPVPEEVNYIPDFSLFAFATSVLFLLTFVIGIILYTVGREVKRVEVSEKLIKMREQRAQKEKIDKEIQEALYAEDVPEEDKDEEKEEEEIADDEIDMDAISEEVRKKSKTRSRSERRQRRK
;
A
#
# COMPACT_ATOMS: atom_id res chain seq x y z
N MET A 1 -3.32 -17.93 -50.72
CA MET A 1 -3.52 -17.23 -49.42
C MET A 1 -4.98 -17.33 -48.99
N LYS A 2 -5.30 -18.14 -47.98
CA LYS A 2 -6.67 -18.31 -47.48
C LYS A 2 -7.15 -16.99 -46.85
N ARG A 3 -8.20 -16.39 -47.42
CA ARG A 3 -8.95 -15.28 -46.79
C ARG A 3 -9.42 -15.75 -45.42
N LEU A 4 -8.71 -15.35 -44.35
CA LEU A 4 -9.29 -15.37 -43.01
C LEU A 4 -10.61 -14.60 -43.12
N GLN A 5 -11.72 -15.31 -42.92
CA GLN A 5 -13.04 -14.70 -42.97
C GLN A 5 -13.06 -13.59 -41.92
N LYS A 6 -13.34 -12.35 -42.36
CA LYS A 6 -13.46 -11.17 -41.49
C LYS A 6 -14.38 -11.38 -40.27
N ASN A 7 -15.21 -12.42 -40.30
CA ASN A 7 -16.17 -12.76 -39.25
C ASN A 7 -15.54 -13.43 -38.02
N THR A 8 -14.32 -13.98 -38.08
CA THR A 8 -13.65 -14.57 -36.90
C THR A 8 -12.76 -13.60 -36.13
N LEU A 9 -12.42 -12.44 -36.73
CA LEU A 9 -11.49 -11.48 -36.14
C LEU A 9 -12.12 -10.68 -34.98
N ILE A 10 -13.43 -10.40 -35.08
CA ILE A 10 -14.19 -9.63 -34.08
C ILE A 10 -14.33 -10.39 -32.75
N PRO A 11 -14.75 -11.66 -32.70
CA PRO A 11 -14.86 -12.38 -31.42
C PRO A 11 -13.49 -12.62 -30.77
N LEU A 12 -12.43 -12.81 -31.56
CA LEU A 12 -11.06 -12.93 -31.04
C LEU A 12 -10.61 -11.63 -30.36
N LEU A 13 -10.88 -10.47 -30.98
CA LEU A 13 -10.58 -9.15 -30.38
C LEU A 13 -11.33 -8.91 -29.07
N LEU A 14 -12.58 -9.38 -28.95
CA LEU A 14 -13.38 -9.28 -27.74
C LEU A 14 -12.83 -10.16 -26.60
N VAL A 15 -12.38 -11.37 -26.90
CA VAL A 15 -11.75 -12.27 -25.92
C VAL A 15 -10.41 -11.72 -25.45
N VAL A 16 -9.60 -11.17 -26.36
CA VAL A 16 -8.31 -10.54 -25.99
C VAL A 16 -8.54 -9.29 -25.14
N ALA A 17 -9.55 -8.45 -25.46
CA ALA A 17 -9.86 -7.27 -24.67
C ALA A 17 -10.35 -7.61 -23.24
N THR A 18 -11.16 -8.66 -23.09
CA THR A 18 -11.60 -9.15 -21.77
C THR A 18 -10.47 -9.78 -20.97
N LEU A 19 -9.57 -10.53 -21.62
CA LEU A 19 -8.38 -11.11 -20.96
C LEU A 19 -7.41 -10.01 -20.48
N VAL A 20 -7.18 -8.97 -21.30
CA VAL A 20 -6.34 -7.82 -20.93
C VAL A 20 -6.97 -7.01 -19.79
N MET A 21 -8.30 -6.88 -19.74
CA MET A 21 -8.97 -6.28 -18.58
C MET A 21 -8.79 -7.13 -17.31
N GLN A 22 -8.96 -8.46 -17.38
CA GLN A 22 -8.80 -9.35 -16.22
C GLN A 22 -7.37 -9.38 -15.68
N LEU A 23 -6.36 -9.34 -16.57
CA LEU A 23 -4.95 -9.28 -16.16
C LEU A 23 -4.59 -7.96 -15.45
N ASN A 24 -5.27 -6.85 -15.77
CA ASN A 24 -5.08 -5.60 -15.04
C ASN A 24 -5.71 -5.61 -13.63
N PHE A 25 -6.73 -6.44 -13.39
CA PHE A 25 -7.33 -6.57 -12.05
C PHE A 25 -6.55 -7.50 -11.11
N GLY A 26 -5.73 -8.41 -11.64
CA GLY A 26 -4.87 -9.31 -10.85
C GLY A 26 -3.73 -8.64 -10.08
N SER A 27 -3.59 -7.31 -10.19
CA SER A 27 -2.60 -6.51 -9.47
C SER A 27 -3.15 -5.86 -8.19
N MET A 28 -4.40 -6.13 -7.80
CA MET A 28 -4.90 -5.71 -6.49
C MET A 28 -4.15 -6.46 -5.40
N LYS A 29 -3.13 -5.80 -4.83
CA LYS A 29 -2.54 -6.22 -3.57
C LYS A 29 -3.65 -6.17 -2.52
N PHE A 30 -4.00 -7.32 -1.95
CA PHE A 30 -4.80 -7.34 -0.73
C PHE A 30 -4.01 -6.60 0.34
N ILE A 31 -4.50 -5.42 0.73
CA ILE A 31 -3.97 -4.70 1.88
C ILE A 31 -4.46 -5.47 3.11
N PRO A 32 -3.58 -5.87 4.04
CA PRO A 32 -4.01 -6.49 5.28
C PRO A 32 -4.97 -5.54 5.99
N THR A 33 -6.13 -6.06 6.40
CA THR A 33 -7.09 -5.36 7.23
C THR A 33 -6.38 -4.85 8.47
N THR A 34 -6.49 -3.55 8.72
CA THR A 34 -5.97 -2.88 9.91
C THR A 34 -6.35 -3.65 11.16
N GLY A 35 -5.34 -4.10 11.89
CA GLY A 35 -5.51 -4.85 13.12
C GLY A 35 -4.24 -4.70 13.92
N PHE A 36 -4.39 -4.39 15.20
CA PHE A 36 -3.31 -4.54 16.16
C PHE A 36 -2.63 -5.91 15.97
N LYS A 37 -1.33 -6.00 16.28
CA LYS A 37 -0.58 -7.27 16.23
C LYS A 37 -1.27 -8.37 17.07
N HIS A 38 -2.03 -7.96 18.10
CA HIS A 38 -2.86 -8.80 18.97
C HIS A 38 -4.25 -8.18 19.20
N GLU A 39 -5.29 -8.97 19.52
CA GLU A 39 -6.65 -8.48 19.80
C GLU A 39 -6.70 -7.39 20.90
N LYS A 40 -5.70 -7.37 21.79
CA LYS A 40 -5.41 -6.28 22.73
C LYS A 40 -3.89 -6.13 22.89
N PRO A 41 -3.29 -4.97 22.59
CA PRO A 41 -1.86 -4.80 22.76
C PRO A 41 -1.44 -4.81 24.23
N ILE A 42 -0.24 -5.32 24.50
CA ILE A 42 0.38 -5.32 25.84
C ILE A 42 1.41 -4.19 25.90
N VAL A 43 1.17 -3.21 26.77
CA VAL A 43 2.08 -2.08 27.00
C VAL A 43 2.79 -2.26 28.33
N ILE A 44 4.12 -2.16 28.30
CA ILE A 44 4.97 -2.16 29.49
C ILE A 44 5.51 -0.74 29.69
N PHE A 45 5.37 -0.22 30.91
CA PHE A 45 6.02 1.01 31.34
C PHE A 45 7.14 0.68 32.33
N ASP A 46 8.35 1.12 32.03
CA ASP A 46 9.50 0.79 32.84
C ASP A 46 9.65 1.67 34.08
N VAL A 47 9.85 1.01 35.23
CA VAL A 47 10.09 1.62 36.54
C VAL A 47 11.35 1.01 37.21
N ALA A 48 11.98 0.02 36.58
CA ALA A 48 13.10 -0.72 37.16
C ALA A 48 14.43 0.07 37.09
N HIS A 49 14.61 0.89 36.06
CA HIS A 49 15.87 1.57 35.76
C HIS A 49 15.92 3.00 36.32
N GLN A 50 15.30 3.21 37.48
CA GLN A 50 15.38 4.45 38.28
C GLN A 50 14.90 5.70 37.54
N GLN A 51 13.76 5.58 36.86
CA GLN A 51 13.13 6.68 36.17
C GLN A 51 12.71 7.78 37.15
N TYR A 52 13.06 9.03 36.83
CA TYR A 52 12.45 10.16 37.51
C TYR A 52 10.98 10.31 37.12
N PHE A 53 10.71 10.32 35.81
CA PHE A 53 9.35 10.32 35.25
C PHE A 53 8.76 8.92 35.34
N ASN A 54 8.38 8.53 36.55
CA ASN A 54 7.73 7.26 36.83
C ASN A 54 6.21 7.33 36.58
N HIS A 55 5.52 6.21 36.81
CA HIS A 55 4.07 6.08 36.63
C HIS A 55 3.23 7.10 37.43
N THR A 56 3.73 7.64 38.54
CA THR A 56 3.01 8.68 39.30
C THR A 56 3.11 10.05 38.63
N HIS A 57 4.24 10.35 37.98
CA HIS A 57 4.42 11.60 37.24
C HIS A 57 3.83 11.55 35.84
N MET A 58 3.50 10.38 35.31
CA MET A 58 2.93 10.17 33.98
C MET A 58 1.54 9.54 34.04
N GLN A 59 0.83 9.71 35.14
CA GLN A 59 -0.44 9.03 35.39
C GLN A 59 -1.47 9.37 34.32
N GLU A 60 -1.62 10.65 33.95
CA GLU A 60 -2.58 11.07 32.91
C GLU A 60 -2.22 10.49 31.54
N ALA A 61 -0.93 10.46 31.19
CA ALA A 61 -0.45 9.88 29.94
C ALA A 61 -0.74 8.38 29.87
N LEU A 62 -0.49 7.65 30.95
CA LEU A 62 -0.72 6.21 31.03
C LEU A 62 -2.22 5.87 31.04
N GLN A 63 -3.01 6.59 31.84
CA GLN A 63 -4.46 6.39 31.90
C GLN A 63 -5.12 6.67 30.55
N MET A 64 -4.63 7.67 29.80
CA MET A 64 -5.10 7.90 28.43
C MET A 64 -4.88 6.69 27.51
N VAL A 65 -3.73 6.02 27.63
CA VAL A 65 -3.42 4.80 26.86
C VAL A 65 -4.37 3.67 27.26
N GLU A 66 -4.61 3.48 28.55
CA GLU A 66 -5.53 2.46 29.06
C GLU A 66 -6.96 2.70 28.57
N ASP A 67 -7.47 3.92 28.73
CA ASP A 67 -8.83 4.31 28.37
C ASP A 67 -9.08 4.23 26.85
N GLN A 68 -8.11 4.67 26.04
CA GLN A 68 -8.25 4.72 24.58
C GLN A 68 -8.27 3.33 23.93
N TYR A 69 -7.44 2.41 24.41
CA TYR A 69 -7.29 1.08 23.79
C TYR A 69 -7.96 -0.03 24.59
N GLY A 70 -8.49 0.26 25.80
CA GLY A 70 -9.07 -0.75 26.67
C GLY A 70 -8.06 -1.82 27.10
N ILE A 71 -6.83 -1.37 27.38
CA ILE A 71 -5.68 -2.20 27.77
C ILE A 71 -5.17 -1.81 29.15
N ASP A 72 -4.42 -2.70 29.79
CA ASP A 72 -3.72 -2.42 31.04
C ASP A 72 -2.25 -2.08 30.75
N VAL A 73 -1.73 -1.02 31.39
CA VAL A 73 -0.29 -0.71 31.34
C VAL A 73 0.43 -1.45 32.47
N TYR A 74 1.32 -2.36 32.11
CA TYR A 74 2.09 -3.14 33.06
C TYR A 74 3.33 -2.38 33.53
N LEU A 75 3.46 -2.18 34.84
CA LEU A 75 4.64 -1.55 35.43
C LEU A 75 5.76 -2.58 35.62
N ASN A 76 6.83 -2.47 34.83
CA ASN A 76 8.01 -3.30 35.02
C ASN A 76 8.86 -2.76 36.17
N LYS A 77 9.06 -3.58 37.21
CA LYS A 77 9.82 -3.22 38.43
C LYS A 77 11.12 -4.02 38.57
N GLU A 78 11.41 -4.88 37.60
CA GLU A 78 12.57 -5.76 37.59
C GLU A 78 13.45 -5.47 36.36
N ASN A 79 14.72 -5.84 36.39
CA ASN A 79 15.59 -5.68 35.22
C ASN A 79 15.00 -6.43 34.00
N PHE A 80 15.39 -6.01 32.79
CA PHE A 80 14.84 -6.64 31.59
C PHE A 80 15.30 -8.09 31.49
N THR A 81 14.36 -8.96 31.14
CA THR A 81 14.62 -10.36 30.83
C THR A 81 13.84 -10.74 29.58
N LEU A 82 14.30 -11.76 28.86
CA LEU A 82 13.54 -12.25 27.70
C LEU A 82 12.14 -12.73 28.08
N THR A 83 11.89 -13.06 29.35
CA THR A 83 10.57 -13.57 29.77
C THR A 83 9.61 -12.44 30.11
N ASN A 84 10.07 -11.33 30.70
CA ASN A 84 9.17 -10.24 31.10
C ASN A 84 8.78 -9.31 29.95
N LEU A 85 9.60 -9.21 28.89
CA LEU A 85 9.25 -8.45 27.68
C LEU A 85 8.54 -9.31 26.61
N ARG A 86 8.51 -10.63 26.77
CA ARG A 86 7.91 -11.52 25.76
C ARG A 86 6.42 -11.30 25.66
N GLY A 87 5.96 -11.08 24.43
CA GLY A 87 4.54 -10.86 24.13
C GLY A 87 4.08 -9.43 24.42
N ALA A 88 4.95 -8.54 24.91
CA ALA A 88 4.66 -7.12 24.90
C ALA A 88 4.73 -6.56 23.48
N ASP A 89 3.88 -5.58 23.19
CA ASP A 89 3.87 -4.88 21.90
C ASP A 89 4.63 -3.56 21.99
N LEU A 90 4.56 -2.89 23.14
CA LEU A 90 5.21 -1.61 23.38
C LEU A 90 5.90 -1.59 24.75
N LEU A 91 7.16 -1.17 24.74
CA LEU A 91 7.89 -0.75 25.93
C LEU A 91 8.04 0.78 25.95
N ILE A 92 7.53 1.43 26.98
CA ILE A 92 7.75 2.84 27.26
C ILE A 92 8.90 2.94 28.27
N LEU A 93 9.98 3.62 27.87
CA LEU A 93 11.22 3.72 28.64
C LEU A 93 11.53 5.21 28.91
N PRO A 94 11.04 5.74 30.04
CA PRO A 94 11.44 7.07 30.50
C PRO A 94 12.89 7.10 30.97
N SER A 95 13.48 8.29 30.94
CA SER A 95 14.89 8.44 31.23
C SER A 95 15.22 8.17 32.70
N PRO A 96 16.24 7.34 32.93
CA PRO A 96 16.81 7.16 34.25
C PRO A 96 17.25 8.48 34.87
N TYR A 97 17.28 8.49 36.17
CA TYR A 97 17.77 9.62 36.93
C TYR A 97 19.30 9.78 36.77
N PHE A 98 19.77 11.03 36.58
CA PHE A 98 21.17 11.32 36.22
C PHE A 98 22.22 11.02 37.31
N GLN A 99 21.82 10.68 38.53
CA GLN A 99 22.76 10.57 39.67
C GLN A 99 23.63 9.32 39.68
N LEU A 100 23.20 8.24 39.02
CA LEU A 100 24.01 7.02 38.92
C LEU A 100 24.76 6.98 37.60
N PRO A 101 25.94 6.35 37.53
CA PRO A 101 26.63 6.16 36.26
C PRO A 101 25.81 5.24 35.35
N ALA A 102 25.76 5.58 34.06
CA ALA A 102 25.03 4.82 33.04
C ALA A 102 25.32 3.30 33.01
N SER A 103 26.51 2.86 33.44
CA SER A 103 26.87 1.44 33.51
C SER A 103 26.23 0.67 34.66
N GLU A 104 25.78 1.36 35.71
CA GLU A 104 25.03 0.73 36.81
C GLU A 104 23.53 0.66 36.50
N ILE A 105 23.05 1.53 35.60
CA ILE A 105 21.66 1.57 35.16
C ILE A 105 21.41 0.59 34.02
N VAL A 106 22.28 0.59 33.00
CA VAL A 106 22.09 -0.21 31.78
C VAL A 106 23.19 -1.24 31.66
N THR A 107 22.81 -2.51 31.71
CA THR A 107 23.72 -3.63 31.50
C THR A 107 23.76 -4.06 30.04
N PRO A 108 24.83 -4.75 29.59
CA PRO A 108 24.85 -5.37 28.26
C PRO A 108 23.73 -6.40 28.05
N PHE A 109 23.23 -7.01 29.14
CA PHE A 109 22.12 -7.95 29.07
C PHE A 109 20.81 -7.24 28.73
N ASP A 110 20.55 -6.07 29.33
CA ASP A 110 19.38 -5.26 29.00
C ASP A 110 19.36 -4.90 27.50
N GLN A 111 20.51 -4.51 26.95
CA GLN A 111 20.65 -4.24 25.53
C GLN A 111 20.34 -5.46 24.66
N GLN A 112 20.85 -6.64 25.04
CA GLN A 112 20.55 -7.87 24.30
C GLN A 112 19.04 -8.18 24.32
N VAL A 113 18.40 -8.05 25.48
CA VAL A 113 16.95 -8.29 25.62
C VAL A 113 16.15 -7.32 24.76
N LEU A 114 16.54 -6.05 24.69
CA LEU A 114 15.88 -5.05 23.84
C LEU A 114 16.11 -5.30 22.34
N ILE A 115 17.29 -5.80 21.93
CA ILE A 115 17.56 -6.22 20.55
C ILE A 115 16.61 -7.36 20.17
N GLU A 116 16.46 -8.37 21.02
CA GLU A 116 15.55 -9.50 20.78
C GLU A 116 14.09 -9.04 20.75
N PHE A 117 13.69 -8.15 21.67
CA PHE A 117 12.35 -7.56 21.70
C PHE A 117 12.01 -6.79 20.41
N LEU A 118 12.91 -5.94 19.91
CA LEU A 118 12.73 -5.26 18.62
C LEU A 118 12.73 -6.25 17.45
N GLY A 119 13.61 -7.27 17.49
CA GLY A 119 13.70 -8.32 16.47
C GLY A 119 12.41 -9.14 16.34
N ASP A 120 11.72 -9.37 17.45
CA ASP A 120 10.41 -10.01 17.52
C ASP A 120 9.27 -9.06 17.09
N GLY A 121 9.60 -7.83 16.69
CA GLY A 121 8.69 -6.80 16.22
C GLY A 121 7.96 -6.07 17.34
N GLY A 122 8.55 -6.01 18.54
CA GLY A 122 8.12 -5.09 19.59
C GLY A 122 8.51 -3.65 19.25
N SER A 123 7.86 -2.69 19.90
CA SER A 123 8.06 -1.26 19.71
C SER A 123 8.59 -0.59 20.98
N ILE A 124 9.46 0.41 20.86
CA ILE A 124 10.03 1.12 22.02
C ILE A 124 9.81 2.64 21.92
N LEU A 125 9.27 3.23 22.97
CA LEU A 125 9.21 4.68 23.16
C LEU A 125 10.30 5.10 24.16
N PHE A 126 11.37 5.72 23.67
CA PHE A 126 12.41 6.31 24.50
C PHE A 126 12.05 7.76 24.82
N LEU A 127 11.91 8.07 26.11
CA LEU A 127 11.64 9.44 26.58
C LEU A 127 12.82 9.92 27.39
N SER A 128 13.55 10.92 26.89
CA SER A 128 14.60 11.60 27.65
C SER A 128 14.20 12.98 28.12
N ASN A 129 15.00 13.57 29.00
CA ASN A 129 14.81 14.94 29.46
C ASN A 129 16.19 15.60 29.53
N PRO A 130 16.32 16.89 29.22
CA PRO A 130 17.63 17.53 29.22
C PRO A 130 18.15 17.72 30.65
N PHE A 131 19.37 18.22 30.74
CA PHE A 131 19.98 18.54 32.03
C PHE A 131 19.54 19.91 32.54
N PHE A 132 19.16 19.95 33.83
CA PHE A 132 18.84 21.20 34.50
C PHE A 132 20.03 21.70 35.32
N PHE A 133 20.50 22.90 34.99
CA PHE A 133 21.55 23.59 35.74
C PHE A 133 21.11 23.93 37.16
N GLU A 134 19.86 24.38 37.30
CA GLU A 134 19.33 24.89 38.54
C GLU A 134 19.15 23.77 39.55
N LYS A 135 19.69 23.98 40.75
CA LYS A 135 19.71 22.97 41.81
C LYS A 135 18.30 22.45 42.17
N ASN A 136 17.28 23.30 42.10
CA ASN A 136 15.89 22.94 42.38
C ASN A 136 15.22 22.14 41.25
N MET A 137 15.73 22.24 40.03
CA MET A 137 15.20 21.56 38.85
C MET A 137 16.04 20.34 38.46
N ARG A 138 17.25 20.21 39.02
CA ARG A 138 18.20 19.13 38.75
C ARG A 138 17.60 17.73 38.89
N ASN A 139 16.62 17.57 39.77
CA ASN A 139 15.93 16.29 39.97
C ASN A 139 15.17 15.81 38.72
N PHE A 140 14.73 16.73 37.86
CA PHE A 140 14.03 16.41 36.61
C PHE A 140 14.98 16.05 35.47
N SER A 141 16.31 16.11 35.67
CA SER A 141 17.29 15.86 34.60
C SER A 141 17.31 14.39 34.20
N GLY A 142 17.31 14.12 32.90
CA GLY A 142 17.47 12.78 32.35
C GLY A 142 18.92 12.36 32.24
N HIS A 143 19.18 11.06 32.34
CA HIS A 143 20.49 10.48 32.06
C HIS A 143 20.64 10.13 30.57
N ASN A 144 20.85 11.12 29.71
CA ASN A 144 20.98 10.92 28.24
C ASN A 144 21.96 9.80 27.86
N THR A 145 23.13 9.71 28.50
CA THR A 145 24.10 8.63 28.22
C THR A 145 23.58 7.22 28.55
N ALA A 146 22.74 7.07 29.57
CA ALA A 146 22.10 5.80 29.86
C ALA A 146 21.05 5.48 28.79
N MET A 147 20.31 6.49 28.34
CA MET A 147 19.36 6.33 27.25
C MET A 147 20.03 5.99 25.92
N ASP A 148 21.16 6.61 25.61
CA ASP A 148 21.97 6.27 24.42
C ASP A 148 22.43 4.81 24.46
N ARG A 149 22.72 4.27 25.66
CA ARG A 149 23.01 2.84 25.81
C ARG A 149 21.79 1.99 25.52
N PHE A 150 20.61 2.35 26.01
CA PHE A 150 19.38 1.63 25.65
C PHE A 150 19.08 1.69 24.14
N MET A 151 19.35 2.81 23.48
CA MET A 151 19.11 2.98 22.05
C MET A 151 20.20 2.33 21.17
N ASN A 152 21.37 2.00 21.73
CA ASN A 152 22.44 1.26 21.05
C ASN A 152 22.11 -0.24 20.88
N ILE A 153 20.94 -0.50 20.28
CA ILE A 153 20.34 -1.80 20.01
C ILE A 153 20.04 -1.95 18.51
N GLY A 154 20.78 -1.20 17.68
CA GLY A 154 20.60 -1.16 16.22
C GLY A 154 19.60 -0.12 15.72
N THR A 155 18.94 0.64 16.61
CA THR A 155 18.05 1.78 16.21
C THR A 155 18.84 2.97 15.67
N ALA A 156 20.11 3.04 16.10
CA ALA A 156 21.03 4.11 15.80
C ALA A 156 20.43 5.50 16.15
N LEU A 157 19.59 5.55 17.19
CA LEU A 157 19.17 6.80 17.81
C LEU A 157 20.17 7.16 18.91
N ALA A 158 20.47 8.45 19.06
CA ALA A 158 21.33 8.96 20.12
C ALA A 158 20.92 10.39 20.49
N PHE A 159 20.84 10.70 21.77
CA PHE A 159 20.77 12.07 22.26
C PHE A 159 22.12 12.76 22.03
N SER A 160 22.11 14.04 21.64
CA SER A 160 23.26 14.77 21.09
C SER A 160 24.32 15.18 22.12
N GLY A 161 24.77 14.21 22.92
CA GLY A 161 25.74 14.36 24.01
C GLY A 161 25.10 14.25 25.39
N ALA A 162 25.93 13.93 26.37
CA ALA A 162 25.54 13.92 27.76
C ALA A 162 25.14 15.35 28.19
N GLN A 163 24.01 15.47 28.90
CA GLN A 163 23.70 16.63 29.72
C GLN A 163 23.62 17.97 28.98
N ASN A 164 22.88 18.02 27.87
CA ASN A 164 22.57 19.29 27.21
C ASN A 164 21.10 19.68 27.37
N VAL A 165 20.80 20.96 27.11
CA VAL A 165 19.44 21.50 26.99
C VAL A 165 19.33 22.36 25.74
N LEU A 166 18.18 22.29 25.08
CA LEU A 166 17.84 23.17 23.96
C LEU A 166 17.19 24.46 24.47
N MET A 167 17.62 25.58 23.90
CA MET A 167 17.12 26.91 24.23
C MET A 167 16.81 27.71 22.97
N ASP A 168 15.87 28.62 23.05
CA ASP A 168 15.50 29.52 21.96
C ASP A 168 15.04 30.87 22.51
N ASP A 169 15.72 31.94 22.11
CA ASP A 169 15.45 33.30 22.59
C ASP A 169 14.27 33.98 21.84
N PHE A 170 13.70 33.32 20.83
CA PHE A 170 12.65 33.88 19.96
C PHE A 170 11.35 33.08 20.00
N ASN A 171 11.45 31.77 20.23
CA ASN A 171 10.33 30.83 20.17
C ASN A 171 10.16 30.09 21.51
N TYR A 172 9.91 30.84 22.58
CA TYR A 172 9.72 30.29 23.92
C TYR A 172 8.39 30.74 24.54
N GLN A 173 7.97 30.07 25.62
CA GLN A 173 6.82 30.49 26.43
C GLN A 173 7.17 30.72 27.89
N TYR A 174 6.25 31.40 28.58
CA TYR A 174 6.30 31.63 30.02
C TYR A 174 7.57 32.32 30.54
N ASN A 175 8.22 33.15 29.72
CA ASN A 175 9.44 33.87 30.08
C ASN A 175 10.60 32.94 30.48
N ASP A 176 10.70 31.79 29.82
CA ASP A 176 11.77 30.83 30.01
C ASP A 176 12.23 30.31 28.65
N GLU A 177 13.43 30.71 28.21
CA GLU A 177 13.98 30.40 26.88
C GLU A 177 14.19 28.90 26.65
N ARG A 178 14.07 28.09 27.70
CA ARG A 178 14.17 26.63 27.64
C ARG A 178 12.84 25.96 27.29
N PHE A 179 11.72 26.67 27.43
CA PHE A 179 10.37 26.16 27.14
C PHE A 179 10.02 26.46 25.68
N LEU A 180 10.50 25.60 24.80
CA LEU A 180 10.39 25.74 23.36
C LEU A 180 8.92 25.67 22.91
N SER A 181 8.46 26.76 22.28
CA SER A 181 7.16 26.82 21.61
C SER A 181 7.32 26.36 20.17
N LEU A 182 6.83 25.17 19.86
CA LEU A 182 6.92 24.61 18.51
C LEU A 182 5.54 24.61 17.86
N ASN A 183 5.47 24.90 16.57
CA ASN A 183 4.24 24.85 15.78
C ASN A 183 4.43 23.99 14.53
N SER A 184 3.35 23.80 13.78
CA SER A 184 3.29 22.96 12.58
C SER A 184 4.33 23.27 11.50
N THR A 185 4.94 24.46 11.48
CA THR A 185 6.02 24.78 10.53
C THR A 185 7.31 23.99 10.78
N TYR A 186 7.48 23.46 12.00
CA TYR A 186 8.64 22.65 12.39
C TYR A 186 8.35 21.15 12.39
N PHE A 187 7.13 20.74 12.03
CA PHE A 187 6.71 19.34 12.06
C PHE A 187 6.76 18.71 10.68
N GLN A 188 6.98 17.39 10.63
CA GLN A 188 6.77 16.61 9.42
C GLN A 188 5.26 16.35 9.27
N THR A 189 4.56 17.27 8.61
CA THR A 189 3.09 17.32 8.57
C THR A 189 2.41 16.21 7.76
N ASP A 190 3.17 15.35 7.07
CA ASP A 190 2.69 14.13 6.44
C ASP A 190 2.92 12.87 7.30
N HIS A 191 3.62 12.99 8.43
CA HIS A 191 3.87 11.88 9.34
C HIS A 191 2.64 11.60 10.21
N ALA A 192 2.25 10.32 10.35
CA ALA A 192 1.06 9.90 11.11
C ALA A 192 1.05 10.36 12.59
N ILE A 193 2.23 10.48 13.21
CA ILE A 193 2.36 11.05 14.57
C ILE A 193 1.84 12.50 14.64
N ILE A 194 2.01 13.28 13.57
CA ILE A 194 1.59 14.68 13.51
C ILE A 194 0.17 14.79 12.96
N THR A 195 -0.16 14.08 11.88
CA THR A 195 -1.51 14.15 11.29
C THR A 195 -2.59 13.52 12.15
N GLY A 196 -2.21 12.61 13.06
CA GLY A 196 -3.15 11.78 13.78
C GLY A 196 -3.60 10.55 12.98
N PHE A 197 -4.37 9.71 13.66
CA PHE A 197 -5.03 8.53 13.12
C PHE A 197 -6.49 8.89 12.75
N PRO A 198 -7.25 8.01 12.07
CA PRO A 198 -8.67 8.29 11.83
C PRO A 198 -9.38 8.66 13.14
N GLU A 199 -10.16 9.74 13.11
CA GLU A 199 -10.88 10.32 14.27
C GLU A 199 -10.05 11.16 15.25
N ASP A 200 -8.73 11.23 15.08
CA ASP A 200 -7.86 12.08 15.91
C ASP A 200 -7.61 13.45 15.28
N GLU A 201 -7.41 14.46 16.13
CA GLU A 201 -7.00 15.80 15.70
C GLU A 201 -5.49 15.83 15.40
N PRO A 202 -5.05 16.61 14.39
CA PRO A 202 -3.63 16.79 14.12
C PRO A 202 -2.96 17.60 15.23
N VAL A 203 -1.65 17.38 15.39
CA VAL A 203 -0.80 18.16 16.29
C VAL A 203 -0.38 19.46 15.59
N GLU A 204 -0.80 20.61 16.12
CA GLU A 204 -0.52 21.92 15.55
C GLU A 204 0.53 22.69 16.36
N GLU A 205 0.50 22.56 17.68
CA GLU A 205 1.40 23.27 18.59
C GLU A 205 1.86 22.39 19.76
N LEU A 206 3.11 22.57 20.17
CA LEU A 206 3.73 21.84 21.28
C LEU A 206 4.48 22.81 22.18
N LEU A 207 4.55 22.44 23.46
CA LEU A 207 5.50 23.03 24.39
C LEU A 207 6.44 21.95 24.89
N ALA A 208 7.72 22.11 24.57
CA ALA A 208 8.75 21.13 24.90
C ALA A 208 9.85 21.74 25.78
N TYR A 209 10.39 20.93 26.68
CA TYR A 209 11.64 21.21 27.37
C TYR A 209 12.56 20.02 27.10
N SER A 210 13.45 20.19 26.12
CA SER A 210 14.03 19.04 25.40
C SER A 210 15.55 19.05 25.38
N THR A 211 16.13 17.86 25.34
CA THR A 211 17.49 17.63 24.82
C THR A 211 17.43 17.48 23.30
N GLY A 212 18.55 17.72 22.63
CA GLY A 212 18.67 17.41 21.20
C GLY A 212 18.85 15.93 20.94
N ILE A 213 18.34 15.47 19.80
CA ILE A 213 18.62 14.15 19.22
C ILE A 213 19.57 14.34 18.04
N GLY A 214 20.69 13.62 18.06
CA GLY A 214 21.75 13.71 17.06
C GLY A 214 21.32 13.14 15.72
N ARG A 215 21.70 13.83 14.63
CA ARG A 215 21.40 13.45 13.24
C ARG A 215 22.51 12.61 12.63
N GLU A 216 22.91 11.54 13.28
CA GLU A 216 23.90 10.62 12.69
C GLU A 216 23.24 9.57 11.80
N ILE A 217 21.90 9.42 11.82
CA ILE A 217 21.23 8.18 11.40
C ILE A 217 19.94 8.34 10.56
N PRO A 218 19.60 7.34 9.71
CA PRO A 218 18.32 7.22 9.02
C PRO A 218 17.13 7.05 9.99
N GLY A 219 16.56 8.16 10.45
CA GLY A 219 15.25 8.23 11.09
C GLY A 219 14.42 9.35 10.47
N GLU A 220 13.10 9.25 10.58
CA GLU A 220 12.17 10.29 10.16
C GLU A 220 12.12 11.41 11.22
N LEU A 221 12.36 12.63 10.78
CA LEU A 221 12.46 13.81 11.63
C LEU A 221 11.06 14.37 11.87
N VAL A 222 10.37 13.82 12.87
CA VAL A 222 8.97 14.12 13.15
C VAL A 222 8.79 15.55 13.66
N VAL A 223 9.62 15.98 14.61
CA VAL A 223 9.60 17.35 15.17
C VAL A 223 10.99 17.95 15.18
N ASN A 224 11.15 19.04 14.43
CA ASN A 224 12.36 19.86 14.39
C ASN A 224 12.25 21.03 15.36
N THR A 225 13.38 21.68 15.66
CA THR A 225 13.40 22.97 16.34
C THR A 225 13.55 24.12 15.34
N PRO A 226 13.19 25.36 15.72
CA PRO A 226 13.53 26.56 14.97
C PRO A 226 15.04 26.68 14.71
N SER A 227 15.40 27.41 13.64
CA SER A 227 16.82 27.68 13.32
C SER A 227 17.51 28.65 14.30
N THR A 228 16.74 29.25 15.20
CA THR A 228 17.22 30.09 16.30
C THR A 228 17.56 29.29 17.55
N THR A 229 17.22 28.00 17.58
CA THR A 229 17.49 27.14 18.72
C THR A 229 18.98 26.82 18.83
N TYR A 230 19.51 26.90 20.04
CA TYR A 230 20.89 26.58 20.37
C TYR A 230 20.93 25.60 21.54
N LYS A 231 22.12 25.03 21.78
CA LYS A 231 22.34 24.01 22.80
C LYS A 231 23.25 24.56 23.89
N LEU A 232 22.88 24.37 25.15
CA LEU A 232 23.77 24.58 26.30
C LEU A 232 24.27 23.23 26.84
N ASP A 233 25.56 23.14 27.11
CA ASP A 233 26.17 22.01 27.83
C ASP A 233 25.92 22.09 29.34
N SER A 234 26.37 21.09 30.11
CA SER A 234 26.22 20.98 31.58
C SER A 234 26.75 22.18 32.38
N GLU A 235 27.62 22.99 31.79
CA GLU A 235 28.26 24.17 32.35
C GLU A 235 27.54 25.47 31.99
N GLY A 236 26.50 25.39 31.13
CA GLY A 236 25.76 26.54 30.62
C GLY A 236 26.48 27.26 29.48
N THR A 237 27.42 26.60 28.81
CA THR A 237 28.14 27.14 27.65
C THR A 237 27.40 26.81 26.36
N VAL A 238 27.27 27.79 25.47
CA VAL A 238 26.68 27.59 24.15
C VAL A 238 27.62 26.73 23.30
N GLU A 239 27.14 25.58 22.83
CA GLU A 239 27.89 24.73 21.91
C GLU A 239 27.92 25.36 20.50
N GLN A 240 29.11 25.69 20.01
CA GLN A 240 29.26 26.34 18.70
C GLN A 240 29.02 25.36 17.55
N GLY A 241 28.23 25.76 16.56
CA GLY A 241 28.10 25.07 15.27
C GLY A 241 26.91 24.11 15.12
N SER A 242 26.05 23.98 16.14
CA SER A 242 24.90 23.06 16.12
C SER A 242 23.57 23.81 15.98
N VAL A 243 23.19 24.17 14.74
CA VAL A 243 21.98 24.96 14.47
C VAL A 243 20.73 24.10 14.20
N TYR A 244 20.87 22.77 14.27
CA TYR A 244 19.77 21.83 13.99
C TYR A 244 19.76 20.72 15.03
N ASN A 245 18.86 20.83 16.00
CA ASN A 245 18.55 19.76 16.94
C ASN A 245 17.10 19.33 16.70
N HIS A 246 16.87 18.02 16.77
CA HIS A 246 15.54 17.44 16.65
C HIS A 246 15.06 17.07 18.04
N THR A 247 13.75 17.21 18.32
CA THR A 247 13.18 16.82 19.61
C THR A 247 12.49 15.47 19.53
N ILE A 248 12.03 15.06 18.34
CA ILE A 248 11.38 13.76 18.11
C ILE A 248 11.86 13.15 16.79
N ILE A 249 12.36 11.92 16.86
CA ILE A 249 12.74 11.10 15.70
C ILE A 249 12.03 9.75 15.79
N ALA A 250 11.42 9.32 14.68
CA ALA A 250 10.83 7.99 14.53
C ALA A 250 11.72 7.12 13.63
N SER A 251 11.84 5.83 13.95
CA SER A 251 12.64 4.89 13.18
C SER A 251 11.98 3.51 13.15
N SER A 252 12.22 2.77 12.07
CA SER A 252 11.77 1.39 11.90
C SER A 252 12.97 0.50 11.56
N THR A 253 12.98 -0.73 12.09
CA THR A 253 14.08 -1.67 11.86
C THR A 253 14.11 -2.13 10.40
N SER A 254 15.29 -2.16 9.77
CA SER A 254 15.45 -2.65 8.41
C SER A 254 15.12 -4.15 8.31
N GLY A 255 13.93 -4.48 7.80
CA GLY A 255 13.50 -5.87 7.59
C GLY A 255 12.66 -6.48 8.71
N GLY A 256 12.29 -5.70 9.74
CA GLY A 256 11.40 -6.13 10.82
C GLY A 256 10.27 -5.15 11.07
N ASN A 257 9.23 -5.59 11.79
CA ASN A 257 8.09 -4.76 12.21
C ASN A 257 8.40 -3.88 13.43
N GLY A 258 9.61 -3.96 14.00
CA GLY A 258 9.99 -3.20 15.18
C GLY A 258 10.09 -1.70 14.88
N ARG A 259 9.51 -0.90 15.76
CA ARG A 259 9.45 0.57 15.63
C ARG A 259 10.00 1.23 16.89
N THR A 260 10.63 2.37 16.71
CA THR A 260 11.12 3.15 17.84
C THR A 260 10.85 4.62 17.64
N ILE A 261 10.56 5.30 18.75
CA ILE A 261 10.56 6.76 18.79
C ILE A 261 11.52 7.19 19.89
N ALA A 262 12.40 8.14 19.59
CA ALA A 262 13.13 8.89 20.59
C ALA A 262 12.51 10.28 20.73
N CYS A 263 12.18 10.66 21.96
CA CYS A 263 11.69 11.99 22.33
C CYS A 263 12.64 12.59 23.37
N GLY A 264 13.11 13.82 23.13
CA GLY A 264 14.02 14.52 24.02
C GLY A 264 13.38 15.19 25.23
N SER A 265 12.05 15.09 25.40
CA SER A 265 11.29 15.79 26.44
C SER A 265 10.25 14.88 27.10
N ALA A 266 10.63 14.15 28.15
CA ALA A 266 9.72 13.31 28.93
C ALA A 266 8.77 14.18 29.78
N ILE A 267 9.23 15.36 30.21
CA ILE A 267 8.45 16.27 31.04
C ILE A 267 7.18 16.75 30.35
N MET A 268 7.17 16.88 29.01
CA MET A 268 5.99 17.32 28.26
C MET A 268 4.79 16.39 28.41
N PHE A 269 5.01 15.13 28.79
CA PHE A 269 3.98 14.12 28.99
C PHE A 269 3.69 13.86 30.47
N SER A 270 4.18 14.74 31.36
CA SER A 270 4.03 14.58 32.80
C SER A 270 2.89 15.41 33.39
N ASP A 271 2.41 14.97 34.55
CA ASP A 271 1.45 15.63 35.41
C ASP A 271 2.04 16.80 36.22
N LEU A 272 3.33 17.10 36.03
CA LEU A 272 4.00 18.18 36.74
C LEU A 272 3.45 19.53 36.30
N VAL A 273 3.32 20.45 37.25
CA VAL A 273 2.91 21.83 36.99
C VAL A 273 4.10 22.62 36.43
N ILE A 274 3.87 23.41 35.38
CA ILE A 274 4.88 24.30 34.82
C ILE A 274 5.21 25.37 35.88
N PRO A 275 6.48 25.57 36.29
CA PRO A 275 6.84 26.40 37.45
C PRO A 275 6.32 27.84 37.44
N SER A 276 6.13 28.42 36.26
CA SER A 276 5.62 29.78 36.04
C SER A 276 4.09 29.87 35.99
N THR A 277 3.41 28.72 36.01
CA THR A 277 1.96 28.60 36.01
C THR A 277 1.50 28.09 37.38
N ASN A 278 0.38 28.59 37.88
CA ASN A 278 -0.12 28.15 39.19
C ASN A 278 -0.83 26.78 39.14
N SER A 279 -1.21 26.29 37.96
CA SER A 279 -2.08 25.11 37.83
C SER A 279 -1.93 24.33 36.53
N THR A 280 -1.14 24.79 35.56
CA THR A 280 -1.09 24.15 34.24
C THR A 280 -0.09 23.01 34.25
N ARG A 281 -0.56 21.78 34.03
CA ARG A 281 0.32 20.61 33.90
C ARG A 281 0.94 20.56 32.51
N TRP A 282 2.15 20.02 32.39
CA TRP A 282 2.84 19.89 31.10
C TRP A 282 2.06 19.13 30.04
N ILE A 283 1.40 18.03 30.43
CA ILE A 283 0.59 17.22 29.51
C ILE A 283 -0.64 17.95 28.96
N ASP A 284 -1.19 18.91 29.71
CA ASP A 284 -2.39 19.67 29.33
C ASP A 284 -2.07 20.90 28.44
N VAL A 285 -0.80 21.15 28.15
CA VAL A 285 -0.39 22.31 27.35
C VAL A 285 -0.36 22.00 25.87
N LYS A 286 -1.03 22.85 25.08
CA LYS A 286 -1.13 22.73 23.62
C LYS A 286 -1.59 21.31 23.25
N ASP A 287 -0.91 20.68 22.30
CA ASP A 287 -1.26 19.35 21.81
C ASP A 287 -0.33 18.27 22.39
N ASN A 288 0.34 18.51 23.52
CA ASN A 288 1.25 17.53 24.14
C ASN A 288 0.55 16.19 24.43
N LYS A 289 -0.68 16.25 24.95
CA LYS A 289 -1.52 15.06 25.19
C LYS A 289 -1.81 14.30 23.88
N GLN A 290 -2.20 15.01 22.83
CA GLN A 290 -2.53 14.43 21.53
C GLN A 290 -1.28 13.83 20.85
N LEU A 291 -0.13 14.48 20.97
CA LEU A 291 1.13 13.95 20.47
C LEU A 291 1.49 12.63 21.14
N PHE A 292 1.37 12.54 22.47
CA PHE A 292 1.64 11.28 23.18
C PHE A 292 0.74 10.16 22.68
N LYS A 293 -0.56 10.44 22.53
CA LYS A 293 -1.54 9.51 21.95
C LYS A 293 -1.11 9.04 20.56
N ASN A 294 -0.76 9.97 19.67
CA ASN A 294 -0.37 9.65 18.31
C ASN A 294 0.94 8.85 18.25
N MET A 295 1.90 9.12 19.14
CA MET A 295 3.14 8.34 19.26
C MET A 295 2.87 6.90 19.69
N VAL A 296 2.03 6.71 20.71
CA VAL A 296 1.64 5.37 21.18
C VAL A 296 0.85 4.62 20.10
N SER A 297 -0.12 5.27 19.45
CA SER A 297 -0.81 4.73 18.28
C SER A 297 0.19 4.28 17.22
N TRP A 298 1.14 5.13 16.82
CA TRP A 298 2.09 4.79 15.77
C TRP A 298 3.01 3.61 16.11
N LEU A 299 3.32 3.43 17.40
CA LEU A 299 4.11 2.31 17.88
C LEU A 299 3.30 1.01 18.00
N LEU A 300 2.02 1.09 18.33
CA LEU A 300 1.12 -0.07 18.50
C LEU A 300 0.45 -0.54 17.20
N PHE A 301 0.17 0.39 16.29
CA PHE A 301 -0.42 0.09 15.00
C PHE A 301 0.69 -0.11 13.97
N GLU A 302 0.55 -1.13 13.12
CA GLU A 302 1.05 -0.96 11.76
C GLU A 302 0.31 0.25 11.22
N THR A 303 1.02 1.39 11.13
CA THR A 303 0.56 2.67 10.52
C THR A 303 -0.63 2.37 9.65
N PRO A 304 -1.83 2.96 9.84
CA PRO A 304 -2.85 2.86 8.84
C PRO A 304 -2.15 3.36 7.58
N VAL A 305 -1.80 2.41 6.70
CA VAL A 305 -1.82 2.69 5.29
C VAL A 305 -3.25 3.21 5.21
N PRO A 306 -3.47 4.53 5.00
CA PRO A 306 -4.84 4.99 4.77
C PRO A 306 -5.33 3.98 3.79
N GLU A 307 -6.38 3.23 4.14
CA GLU A 307 -6.84 2.19 3.23
C GLU A 307 -6.89 2.96 1.92
N GLU A 308 -6.05 2.61 0.96
CA GLU A 308 -6.46 2.77 -0.40
C GLU A 308 -7.59 1.76 -0.41
N VAL A 309 -8.75 2.22 0.08
CA VAL A 309 -10.03 1.86 -0.43
C VAL A 309 -9.81 2.28 -1.88
N ASN A 310 -9.19 1.36 -2.62
CA ASN A 310 -9.70 0.95 -3.89
C ASN A 310 -11.15 0.62 -3.55
N TYR A 311 -11.95 1.69 -3.46
CA TYR A 311 -13.32 1.71 -3.87
C TYR A 311 -13.18 1.08 -5.23
N ILE A 312 -13.36 -0.23 -5.29
CA ILE A 312 -13.96 -0.87 -6.43
C ILE A 312 -15.29 -0.11 -6.42
N PRO A 313 -15.47 0.97 -7.21
CA PRO A 313 -16.77 1.60 -7.27
C PRO A 313 -17.77 0.46 -7.47
N ASP A 314 -18.94 0.49 -6.84
CA ASP A 314 -19.94 -0.57 -7.03
C ASP A 314 -20.13 -0.92 -8.52
N PHE A 315 -19.86 0.07 -9.38
CA PHE A 315 -19.69 -0.06 -10.81
C PHE A 315 -18.71 -1.12 -11.32
N SER A 316 -17.51 -1.34 -10.76
CA SER A 316 -16.57 -2.36 -11.25
C SER A 316 -17.01 -3.78 -10.88
N LEU A 317 -17.64 -3.98 -9.72
CA LEU A 317 -18.21 -5.27 -9.36
C LEU A 317 -19.46 -5.57 -10.22
N PHE A 318 -20.28 -4.54 -10.49
CA PHE A 318 -21.36 -4.58 -11.48
C PHE A 318 -20.85 -4.83 -12.91
N ALA A 319 -19.77 -4.17 -13.34
CA ALA A 319 -19.16 -4.32 -14.67
C ALA A 319 -18.57 -5.73 -14.84
N PHE A 320 -17.96 -6.29 -13.79
CA PHE A 320 -17.48 -7.65 -13.78
C PHE A 320 -18.64 -8.65 -13.91
N ALA A 321 -19.68 -8.52 -13.07
CA ALA A 321 -20.86 -9.39 -13.11
C ALA A 321 -21.57 -9.36 -14.47
N THR A 322 -21.75 -8.16 -15.04
CA THR A 322 -22.36 -7.99 -16.38
C THR A 322 -21.47 -8.55 -17.49
N SER A 323 -20.15 -8.43 -17.38
CA SER A 323 -19.20 -9.02 -18.34
C SER A 323 -19.25 -10.55 -18.32
N VAL A 324 -19.34 -11.17 -17.13
CA VAL A 324 -19.50 -12.63 -16.98
C VAL A 324 -20.82 -13.08 -17.57
N LEU A 325 -21.91 -12.37 -17.30
CA LEU A 325 -23.23 -12.68 -17.84
C LEU A 325 -23.26 -12.55 -19.37
N PHE A 326 -22.59 -11.52 -19.92
CA PHE A 326 -22.43 -11.33 -21.36
C PHE A 326 -21.61 -12.46 -22.00
N LEU A 327 -20.53 -12.91 -21.37
CA LEU A 327 -19.75 -14.06 -21.83
C LEU A 327 -20.57 -15.35 -21.85
N LEU A 328 -21.33 -15.62 -20.79
CA LEU A 328 -22.22 -16.79 -20.71
C LEU A 328 -23.28 -16.77 -21.82
N THR A 329 -23.98 -15.65 -21.98
CA THR A 329 -24.99 -15.48 -23.03
C THR A 329 -24.38 -15.59 -24.43
N PHE A 330 -23.18 -15.07 -24.64
CA PHE A 330 -22.46 -15.19 -25.91
C PHE A 330 -22.09 -16.65 -26.22
N VAL A 331 -21.57 -17.40 -25.26
CA VAL A 331 -21.25 -18.83 -25.40
C VAL A 331 -22.51 -19.64 -25.71
N ILE A 332 -23.60 -19.40 -24.97
CA ILE A 332 -24.91 -20.02 -25.24
C ILE A 332 -25.39 -19.68 -26.66
N GLY A 333 -25.24 -18.44 -27.10
CA GLY A 333 -25.59 -17.99 -28.44
C GLY A 333 -24.79 -18.72 -29.54
N ILE A 334 -23.49 -18.95 -29.33
CA ILE A 334 -22.66 -19.75 -30.26
C ILE A 334 -23.15 -21.20 -30.31
N ILE A 335 -23.44 -21.81 -29.16
CA ILE A 335 -23.96 -23.19 -29.09
C ILE A 335 -25.30 -23.28 -29.84
N LEU A 336 -26.24 -22.36 -29.59
CA LEU A 336 -27.53 -22.35 -30.27
C LEU A 336 -27.40 -22.09 -31.78
N TYR A 337 -26.49 -21.20 -32.19
CA TYR A 337 -26.24 -20.92 -33.60
C TYR A 337 -25.65 -22.13 -34.33
N THR A 338 -24.70 -22.83 -33.70
CA THR A 338 -24.08 -24.04 -34.28
C THR A 338 -25.09 -25.17 -34.43
N VAL A 339 -25.85 -25.48 -33.36
CA VAL A 339 -26.93 -26.48 -33.39
C VAL A 339 -28.01 -26.10 -34.42
N GLY A 340 -28.47 -24.85 -34.45
CA GLY A 340 -29.49 -24.40 -35.40
C GLY A 340 -29.03 -24.45 -36.87
N ARG A 341 -27.72 -24.33 -37.12
CA ARG A 341 -27.16 -24.43 -38.47
C ARG A 341 -27.06 -25.88 -38.96
N GLU A 342 -26.83 -26.82 -38.05
CA GLU A 342 -26.88 -28.26 -38.36
C GLU A 342 -28.30 -28.68 -38.74
N VAL A 343 -29.31 -28.23 -37.98
CA VAL A 343 -30.74 -28.50 -38.31
C VAL A 343 -31.11 -27.99 -39.70
N LYS A 344 -30.69 -26.77 -40.07
CA LYS A 344 -30.96 -26.23 -41.42
C LYS A 344 -30.21 -26.97 -42.54
N ARG A 345 -29.02 -27.52 -42.28
CA ARG A 345 -28.31 -28.35 -43.27
C ARG A 345 -29.06 -29.65 -43.54
N VAL A 346 -29.65 -30.25 -42.50
CA VAL A 346 -30.44 -31.49 -42.63
C VAL A 346 -31.71 -31.24 -43.46
N GLU A 347 -32.50 -30.20 -43.17
CA GLU A 347 -33.71 -29.89 -43.94
C GLU A 347 -33.42 -29.59 -45.42
N VAL A 348 -32.35 -28.83 -45.71
CA VAL A 348 -31.97 -28.52 -47.09
C VAL A 348 -31.48 -29.77 -47.82
N SER A 349 -30.78 -30.68 -47.13
CA SER A 349 -30.36 -31.95 -47.70
C SER A 349 -31.53 -32.88 -48.02
N GLU A 350 -32.52 -32.99 -47.13
CA GLU A 350 -33.73 -33.80 -47.37
C GLU A 350 -34.58 -33.23 -48.52
N LYS A 351 -34.73 -31.90 -48.57
CA LYS A 351 -35.47 -31.24 -49.66
C LYS A 351 -34.75 -31.37 -51.01
N LEU A 352 -33.42 -31.33 -51.03
CA LEU A 352 -32.61 -31.59 -52.22
C LEU A 352 -32.68 -33.05 -52.67
N ILE A 353 -32.65 -34.01 -51.74
CA ILE A 353 -32.81 -35.43 -52.03
C ILE A 353 -34.19 -35.69 -52.66
N LYS A 354 -35.28 -35.18 -52.06
CA LYS A 354 -36.63 -35.28 -52.64
C LYS A 354 -36.76 -34.63 -54.02
N MET A 355 -36.11 -33.48 -54.25
CA MET A 355 -36.10 -32.87 -55.58
C MET A 355 -35.33 -33.70 -56.62
N ARG A 356 -34.25 -34.38 -56.23
CA ARG A 356 -33.51 -35.28 -57.13
C ARG A 356 -34.32 -36.54 -57.45
N GLU A 357 -35.00 -37.12 -56.48
CA GLU A 357 -35.90 -38.27 -56.70
C GLU A 357 -37.06 -37.91 -57.64
N GLN A 358 -37.67 -36.73 -57.48
CA GLN A 358 -38.72 -36.24 -58.37
C GLN A 358 -38.23 -36.00 -59.80
N ARG A 359 -37.00 -35.49 -59.97
CA ARG A 359 -36.40 -35.34 -61.31
C ARG A 359 -36.11 -36.69 -61.95
N ALA A 360 -35.54 -37.64 -61.20
CA ALA A 360 -35.29 -38.99 -61.71
C ALA A 360 -36.59 -39.72 -62.09
N GLN A 361 -37.68 -39.52 -61.34
CA GLN A 361 -39.00 -40.03 -61.72
C GLN A 361 -39.56 -39.36 -62.98
N LYS A 362 -39.43 -38.03 -63.10
CA LYS A 362 -39.84 -37.32 -64.31
C LYS A 362 -39.03 -37.75 -65.52
N GLU A 363 -37.71 -37.89 -65.42
CA GLU A 363 -36.88 -38.38 -66.52
C GLU A 363 -37.24 -39.81 -66.91
N LYS A 364 -37.59 -40.69 -65.96
CA LYS A 364 -38.12 -42.03 -66.28
C LYS A 364 -39.44 -41.95 -67.03
N ILE A 365 -40.37 -41.13 -66.57
CA ILE A 365 -41.68 -40.94 -67.20
C ILE A 365 -41.52 -40.33 -68.60
N ASP A 366 -40.69 -39.29 -68.75
CA ASP A 366 -40.44 -38.63 -70.03
C ASP A 366 -39.75 -39.60 -71.02
N LYS A 367 -38.87 -40.48 -70.53
CA LYS A 367 -38.24 -41.52 -71.34
C LYS A 367 -39.23 -42.63 -71.75
N GLU A 368 -40.11 -43.04 -70.85
CA GLU A 368 -41.21 -44.00 -71.13
C GLU A 368 -42.24 -43.39 -72.11
N ILE A 369 -42.50 -42.08 -72.00
CA ILE A 369 -43.33 -41.31 -72.93
C ILE A 369 -42.64 -41.17 -74.29
N GLN A 370 -41.33 -40.89 -74.35
CA GLN A 370 -40.57 -40.88 -75.60
C GLN A 370 -40.57 -42.27 -76.25
N GLU A 371 -40.28 -43.34 -75.50
CA GLU A 371 -40.33 -44.70 -76.02
C GLU A 371 -41.74 -45.06 -76.53
N ALA A 372 -42.81 -44.59 -75.88
CA ALA A 372 -44.18 -44.76 -76.35
C ALA A 372 -44.53 -43.89 -77.59
N LEU A 373 -44.01 -42.66 -77.68
CA LEU A 373 -44.25 -41.73 -78.79
C LEU A 373 -43.46 -42.09 -80.07
N TYR A 374 -42.34 -42.79 -79.93
CA TYR A 374 -41.48 -43.22 -81.03
C TYR A 374 -41.58 -44.73 -81.33
N ALA A 375 -42.50 -45.45 -80.68
CA ALA A 375 -42.79 -46.86 -80.97
C ALA A 375 -43.71 -47.08 -82.19
N GLU A 376 -44.26 -46.02 -82.77
CA GLU A 376 -44.95 -46.08 -84.06
C GLU A 376 -44.17 -45.27 -85.10
N ASP A 377 -43.70 -46.00 -86.10
CA ASP A 377 -43.19 -45.54 -87.40
C ASP A 377 -41.84 -44.82 -87.39
N VAL A 378 -40.77 -45.57 -87.69
CA VAL A 378 -40.06 -45.49 -89.00
C VAL A 378 -38.86 -46.46 -88.99
N PRO A 379 -38.53 -47.05 -90.16
CA PRO A 379 -38.00 -48.40 -90.31
C PRO A 379 -36.48 -48.50 -90.43
N GLU A 380 -36.03 -49.75 -90.38
CA GLU A 380 -34.68 -50.27 -90.60
C GLU A 380 -33.98 -49.65 -91.83
N GLU A 381 -32.79 -49.09 -91.62
CA GLU A 381 -31.75 -48.96 -92.66
C GLU A 381 -30.37 -49.29 -92.07
N ASP A 382 -29.74 -50.25 -92.75
CA ASP A 382 -28.42 -50.85 -92.53
C ASP A 382 -27.26 -49.94 -93.00
N LYS A 383 -26.07 -50.18 -92.43
CA LYS A 383 -24.70 -49.94 -92.97
C LYS A 383 -24.18 -48.48 -92.97
N ASP A 384 -22.90 -48.14 -92.78
CA ASP A 384 -21.61 -48.85 -92.79
C ASP A 384 -20.56 -48.10 -91.90
N GLU A 385 -19.48 -48.83 -91.62
CA GLU A 385 -18.12 -48.50 -91.15
C GLU A 385 -17.61 -47.03 -91.14
N GLU A 386 -16.93 -46.63 -90.05
CA GLU A 386 -15.46 -46.39 -90.07
C GLU A 386 -14.90 -46.14 -88.65
N LYS A 387 -13.71 -46.69 -88.41
CA LYS A 387 -12.88 -46.52 -87.21
C LYS A 387 -12.12 -45.19 -87.29
N GLU A 388 -11.93 -44.51 -86.16
CA GLU A 388 -10.64 -43.87 -85.89
C GLU A 388 -10.41 -43.71 -84.38
N GLU A 389 -9.20 -44.08 -83.97
CA GLU A 389 -8.64 -43.94 -82.63
C GLU A 389 -8.32 -42.46 -82.37
N GLU A 390 -8.57 -41.95 -81.18
CA GLU A 390 -7.71 -40.90 -80.63
C GLU A 390 -7.69 -40.94 -79.10
N GLU A 391 -6.47 -41.14 -78.62
CA GLU A 391 -5.99 -41.08 -77.25
C GLU A 391 -5.82 -39.60 -76.83
N ILE A 392 -5.65 -39.36 -75.52
CA ILE A 392 -4.90 -38.25 -74.89
C ILE A 392 -5.68 -37.27 -73.98
N ALA A 393 -5.20 -37.30 -72.73
CA ALA A 393 -4.97 -36.25 -71.73
C ALA A 393 -6.07 -35.69 -70.82
N ASP A 394 -5.79 -35.89 -69.53
CA ASP A 394 -5.97 -34.95 -68.42
C ASP A 394 -5.84 -33.49 -68.84
N ASP A 395 -6.75 -32.64 -68.37
CA ASP A 395 -6.41 -31.25 -68.09
C ASP A 395 -7.12 -30.75 -66.83
N GLU A 396 -6.30 -30.61 -65.81
CA GLU A 396 -6.47 -29.86 -64.58
C GLU A 396 -6.51 -28.36 -64.94
N ILE A 397 -7.69 -27.73 -64.91
CA ILE A 397 -7.79 -26.29 -65.16
C ILE A 397 -7.55 -25.51 -63.86
N ASP A 398 -6.33 -25.02 -63.80
CA ASP A 398 -5.76 -23.96 -62.98
C ASP A 398 -6.63 -22.69 -62.97
N MET A 399 -7.00 -22.23 -61.77
CA MET A 399 -7.86 -21.06 -61.53
C MET A 399 -7.06 -19.78 -61.20
N ASP A 400 -5.75 -19.73 -61.48
CA ASP A 400 -4.89 -18.57 -61.18
C ASP A 400 -4.77 -17.50 -62.30
N ALA A 401 -5.51 -17.59 -63.41
CA ALA A 401 -5.39 -16.64 -64.52
C ALA A 401 -6.65 -15.80 -64.83
N ILE A 402 -7.20 -15.10 -63.82
CA ILE A 402 -7.98 -13.86 -64.05
C ILE A 402 -7.43 -12.80 -63.08
N SER A 403 -6.16 -12.45 -63.26
CA SER A 403 -5.43 -11.51 -62.40
C SER A 403 -4.97 -10.21 -63.08
N GLU A 404 -5.44 -9.84 -64.28
CA GLU A 404 -4.87 -8.66 -64.97
C GLU A 404 -5.82 -7.61 -65.54
N GLU A 405 -7.13 -7.67 -65.31
CA GLU A 405 -8.04 -6.70 -65.96
C GLU A 405 -8.91 -5.82 -65.03
N VAL A 406 -8.44 -5.52 -63.81
CA VAL A 406 -8.98 -4.39 -63.00
C VAL A 406 -7.89 -3.64 -62.22
N ARG A 407 -6.68 -3.52 -62.80
CA ARG A 407 -5.67 -2.55 -62.35
C ARG A 407 -5.73 -1.28 -63.21
N LYS A 408 -6.73 -0.42 -62.96
CA LYS A 408 -6.66 1.01 -63.33
C LYS A 408 -7.63 1.86 -62.51
N LYS A 409 -7.04 2.84 -61.81
CA LYS A 409 -7.62 4.08 -61.26
C LYS A 409 -8.49 3.95 -59.99
N SER A 410 -7.93 4.34 -58.84
CA SER A 410 -8.09 5.71 -58.33
C SER A 410 -7.30 5.92 -57.03
N LYS A 411 -6.47 6.95 -57.03
CA LYS A 411 -5.89 7.54 -55.82
C LYS A 411 -6.98 8.39 -55.17
N THR A 412 -7.31 8.16 -53.90
CA THR A 412 -7.98 9.19 -53.09
C THR A 412 -7.55 9.12 -51.62
N ARG A 413 -6.63 10.03 -51.29
CA ARG A 413 -6.38 10.73 -50.03
C ARG A 413 -6.85 10.08 -48.72
N SER A 414 -5.85 9.70 -47.93
CA SER A 414 -5.86 9.64 -46.47
C SER A 414 -6.39 10.95 -45.85
N ARG A 415 -7.25 10.79 -44.83
CA ARG A 415 -7.96 11.84 -44.11
C ARG A 415 -7.50 11.88 -42.63
N SER A 416 -6.20 11.74 -42.36
CA SER A 416 -5.63 11.85 -41.00
C SER A 416 -4.58 12.95 -40.80
N GLU A 417 -4.40 13.86 -41.76
CA GLU A 417 -3.34 14.89 -41.68
C GLU A 417 -3.88 16.34 -41.63
N ARG A 418 -4.94 16.58 -40.85
CA ARG A 418 -5.54 17.93 -40.72
C ARG A 418 -5.87 18.39 -39.30
N ARG A 419 -5.21 17.85 -38.28
CA ARG A 419 -5.42 18.26 -36.87
C ARG A 419 -4.13 18.46 -36.05
N GLN A 420 -3.06 18.93 -36.68
CA GLN A 420 -1.97 19.60 -35.99
C GLN A 420 -1.60 20.87 -36.75
N ARG A 421 -2.28 21.97 -36.38
CA ARG A 421 -1.86 23.38 -36.52
C ARG A 421 -3.03 24.23 -36.02
N ARG A 422 -3.14 24.32 -34.68
CA ARG A 422 -3.78 25.38 -33.90
C ARG A 422 -3.50 25.11 -32.41
N LYS A 423 -2.24 25.32 -32.04
CA LYS A 423 -1.76 26.02 -30.84
C LYS A 423 -0.27 26.27 -31.07
#